data_AF-A0A1H6LGE3-F1
#
_entry.id   AF-A0A1H6LGE3-F1
#
_cell.length_a   1.000
_cell.length_b   1.000
_cell.length_c   1.000
_cell.angle_alpha   90.00
_cell.angle_beta   90.00
_cell.angle_gamma   90.00
#
_symmetry.space_group_name_H-M   'P 1'
#
loop_
_entity.id
_entity.type
_entity.pdbx_description
1 polymer ?
#
loop_
_entity_poly.entity_id
_entity_poly.type
_entity_poly.pdbx_seq_one_letter_code
_entity_poly.pdbx_strand_id
1 'polypeptide(L)'
;MTSYQAYLQSWAWRSNPVKLRELEASGFRCRLCTHSAADGYSLEVHHRTYERLGREVDGDLTTLCSECHEGVTSMLRARRYAALPPTRPSDFVPAVIDPQPLFDQANQRGKL
;
A
#
# COMPACT_ATOMS: atom_id res chain seq x y z
N MET A 1 12.21 -15.20 -17.17
CA MET A 1 11.76 -14.05 -16.37
C MET A 1 12.22 -14.27 -14.94
N THR A 2 13.04 -13.38 -14.39
CA THR A 2 13.38 -13.38 -12.95
C THR A 2 12.17 -12.89 -12.16
N SER A 3 11.83 -13.57 -11.06
CA SER A 3 10.78 -13.10 -10.17
C SER A 3 11.19 -11.78 -9.51
N TYR A 4 10.20 -10.98 -9.07
CA TYR A 4 10.47 -9.75 -8.30
C TYR A 4 11.41 -10.01 -7.12
N GLN A 5 11.19 -11.11 -6.39
CA GLN A 5 12.02 -11.47 -5.26
C GLN A 5 13.46 -11.82 -5.67
N ALA A 6 13.64 -12.53 -6.78
CA ALA A 6 14.97 -12.79 -7.33
C ALA A 6 15.67 -11.50 -7.77
N TYR A 7 14.93 -10.53 -8.33
CA TYR A 7 15.48 -9.21 -8.66
C TYR A 7 15.96 -8.47 -7.41
N LEU A 8 15.14 -8.38 -6.35
CA LEU A 8 15.54 -7.73 -5.09
C LEU A 8 16.74 -8.41 -4.41
N GLN A 9 16.91 -9.71 -4.61
CA GLN A 9 18.05 -10.47 -4.09
C GLN A 9 19.26 -10.47 -5.03
N SER A 10 19.18 -9.80 -6.19
CA SER A 10 20.23 -9.80 -7.19
C SER A 10 21.35 -8.82 -6.88
N TRP A 11 22.51 -9.01 -7.53
CA TRP A 11 23.57 -8.00 -7.51
C TRP A 11 23.10 -6.70 -8.17
N ALA A 12 22.33 -6.78 -9.26
CA ALA A 12 21.82 -5.62 -9.98
C ALA A 12 20.98 -4.68 -9.10
N TRP A 13 20.18 -5.22 -8.17
CA TRP A 13 19.47 -4.38 -7.19
C TRP A 13 20.40 -3.81 -6.12
N ARG A 14 21.35 -4.60 -5.62
CA ARG A 14 22.32 -4.14 -4.61
C ARG A 14 23.15 -2.96 -5.11
N SER A 15 23.58 -3.01 -6.37
CA SER A 15 24.38 -1.97 -7.04
C SER A 15 23.55 -0.99 -7.88
N ASN A 16 22.21 -0.99 -7.75
CA ASN A 16 21.35 -0.10 -8.54
C ASN A 16 21.73 1.37 -8.26
N PRO A 17 22.14 2.14 -9.28
CA PRO A 17 22.65 3.49 -9.08
C PRO A 17 21.56 4.47 -8.60
N VAL A 18 20.29 4.24 -8.94
CA VAL A 18 19.16 5.05 -8.49
C VAL A 18 18.94 4.84 -6.99
N LYS A 19 19.04 3.59 -6.53
CA LYS A 19 18.97 3.27 -5.09
C LYS A 19 20.09 3.94 -4.31
N LEU A 20 21.33 3.87 -4.82
CA LEU A 20 22.48 4.50 -4.17
C LEU A 20 22.32 6.03 -4.11
N ARG A 21 21.92 6.67 -5.23
CA ARG A 21 21.64 8.10 -5.28
C ARG A 21 20.55 8.54 -4.31
N GLU A 22 19.48 7.76 -4.17
CA GLU A 22 18.40 8.09 -3.23
C GLU A 22 18.86 8.00 -1.76
N LEU A 23 19.66 6.99 -1.42
CA LEU A 23 20.28 6.90 -0.09
C LEU A 23 21.21 8.09 0.21
N GLU A 24 22.02 8.50 -0.77
CA GLU A 24 22.87 9.68 -0.65
C GLU A 24 22.06 10.98 -0.56
N ALA A 25 21.05 11.16 -1.42
CA ALA A 25 20.21 12.35 -1.47
C ALA A 25 19.31 12.52 -0.23
N SER A 26 18.99 11.43 0.47
CA SER A 26 18.32 11.49 1.78
C SER A 26 19.28 11.78 2.94
N GLY A 27 20.59 11.85 2.66
CA GLY A 27 21.62 11.98 3.69
C GLY A 27 21.68 10.78 4.62
N PHE A 28 21.32 9.59 4.13
CA PHE A 28 21.15 8.38 4.92
C PHE A 28 20.20 8.61 6.12
N ARG A 29 19.04 9.22 5.85
CA ARG A 29 17.96 9.43 6.82
C ARG A 29 16.62 8.99 6.26
N CYS A 30 15.72 8.56 7.13
CA CYS A 30 14.34 8.34 6.76
C CYS A 30 13.71 9.64 6.25
N ARG A 31 12.97 9.60 5.14
CA ARG A 31 12.26 10.78 4.63
C ARG A 31 10.95 11.10 5.35
N LEU A 32 10.50 10.23 6.27
CA LEU A 32 9.23 10.39 7.00
C LEU A 32 9.39 10.66 8.49
N CYS A 33 10.54 10.32 9.08
CA CYS A 33 10.82 10.52 10.50
C CYS A 33 12.27 10.96 10.70
N THR A 34 12.70 11.10 11.96
CA THR A 34 14.04 11.57 12.31
C THR A 34 15.12 10.48 12.30
N HIS A 35 14.75 9.21 12.10
CA HIS A 35 15.70 8.08 12.17
C HIS A 35 16.75 8.16 11.06
N SER A 36 18.01 7.91 11.41
CA SER A 36 19.11 7.87 10.46
C SER A 36 20.03 6.67 10.65
N ALA A 37 20.81 6.35 9.62
CA ALA A 37 21.83 5.31 9.72
C ALA A 37 22.90 5.66 10.78
N ALA A 38 23.20 6.94 10.96
CA ALA A 38 24.16 7.40 11.98
C ALA A 38 23.67 7.14 13.41
N ASP A 39 22.35 7.12 13.62
CA ASP A 39 21.73 6.80 14.91
C ASP A 39 21.51 5.29 15.10
N GLY A 40 22.02 4.45 14.18
CA GLY A 40 21.95 2.99 14.25
C GLY A 40 20.69 2.37 13.66
N TYR A 41 19.83 3.13 12.98
CA TYR A 41 18.62 2.60 12.35
C TYR A 41 18.89 1.99 10.99
N SER A 42 18.27 0.85 10.72
CA SER A 42 18.27 0.24 9.39
C SER A 42 17.44 1.06 8.41
N LEU A 43 18.04 1.39 7.26
CA LEU A 43 17.39 2.10 6.17
C LEU A 43 17.23 1.22 4.95
N GLU A 44 16.08 1.35 4.31
CA GLU A 44 15.69 0.66 3.08
C GLU A 44 15.14 1.67 2.08
N VAL A 45 15.20 1.32 0.79
CA VAL A 45 14.50 2.10 -0.24
C VAL A 45 13.14 1.47 -0.51
N HIS A 46 12.10 2.28 -0.43
CA HIS A 46 10.73 1.91 -0.78
C HIS A 46 10.44 2.34 -2.21
N HIS A 47 9.81 1.46 -2.99
CA HIS A 47 9.30 1.82 -4.32
C HIS A 47 8.04 2.67 -4.18
N ARG A 48 8.08 3.91 -4.67
CA ARG A 48 6.92 4.78 -4.81
C ARG A 48 6.05 4.38 -6.01
N THR A 49 6.68 3.78 -7.02
CA THR A 49 6.03 3.18 -8.19
C THR A 49 6.78 1.94 -8.64
N TYR A 50 6.07 1.00 -9.24
CA TYR A 50 6.61 -0.24 -9.81
C TYR A 50 6.59 -0.25 -11.35
N GLU A 51 6.18 0.85 -11.99
CA GLU A 51 6.03 0.96 -13.45
C GLU A 51 7.31 0.62 -14.23
N ARG A 52 8.47 0.90 -13.65
CA ARG A 52 9.79 0.75 -14.27
C ARG A 52 10.69 -0.22 -13.48
N LEU A 53 10.11 -1.27 -12.91
CA LEU A 53 10.89 -2.25 -12.15
C LEU A 53 12.07 -2.81 -12.98
N GLY A 54 13.28 -2.72 -12.45
CA GLY A 54 14.54 -3.06 -13.12
C GLY A 54 15.15 -1.93 -13.96
N ARG A 55 14.46 -0.80 -14.11
CA ARG A 55 14.86 0.40 -14.87
C ARG A 55 14.41 1.67 -14.15
N GLU A 56 14.54 1.67 -12.84
CA GLU A 56 14.11 2.75 -11.96
C GLU A 56 14.75 4.08 -12.39
N VAL A 57 14.07 5.19 -12.10
CA VAL A 57 14.60 6.55 -12.27
C VAL A 57 14.55 7.32 -10.95
N ASP A 58 15.26 8.45 -10.89
CA ASP A 58 15.25 9.30 -9.69
C ASP A 58 13.81 9.70 -9.34
N GLY A 59 13.44 9.51 -8.07
CA GLY A 59 12.08 9.71 -7.58
C GLY A 59 11.18 8.47 -7.58
N ASP A 60 11.57 7.36 -8.22
CA ASP A 60 10.84 6.07 -8.11
C ASP A 60 11.03 5.41 -6.75
N LEU A 61 12.14 5.75 -6.08
CA LEU A 61 12.52 5.21 -4.78
C LEU A 61 12.46 6.30 -3.71
N THR A 62 12.23 5.91 -2.46
CA THR A 62 12.35 6.80 -1.28
C THR A 62 13.01 6.06 -0.13
N THR A 63 13.99 6.67 0.53
CA THR A 63 14.63 6.10 1.71
C THR A 63 13.71 6.19 2.94
N LEU A 64 13.50 5.06 3.61
CA LEU A 64 12.71 4.93 4.84
C LEU A 64 13.47 4.09 5.87
N CYS A 65 13.24 4.31 7.16
CA CYS A 65 13.61 3.33 8.19
C CYS A 65 12.68 2.11 8.11
N SER A 66 13.09 0.99 8.69
CA SER A 66 12.30 -0.26 8.71
C SER A 66 10.87 -0.07 9.21
N GLU A 67 10.68 0.71 10.28
CA GLU A 67 9.35 0.97 10.87
C GLU A 67 8.44 1.78 9.93
N CYS A 68 8.96 2.88 9.36
CA CYS A 68 8.22 3.65 8.37
C CYS A 68 7.97 2.86 7.09
N HIS A 69 8.92 2.01 6.68
CA HIS A 69 8.79 1.15 5.51
C HIS A 69 7.64 0.15 5.67
N GLU A 70 7.54 -0.50 6.84
CA GLU A 70 6.42 -1.37 7.18
C GLU A 70 5.09 -0.60 7.24
N GLY A 71 5.08 0.56 7.91
CA GLY A 71 3.88 1.39 8.02
C GLY A 71 3.32 1.82 6.66
N VAL A 72 4.19 2.31 5.77
CA VAL A 72 3.80 2.68 4.39
C VAL A 72 3.31 1.47 3.60
N THR A 73 4.01 0.33 3.69
CA THR A 73 3.61 -0.91 3.01
C THR A 73 2.22 -1.35 3.45
N SER A 74 1.96 -1.35 4.75
CA SER A 74 0.67 -1.71 5.35
C SER A 74 -0.44 -0.76 4.91
N MET A 75 -0.20 0.55 4.97
CA MET A 75 -1.15 1.57 4.51
C MET A 75 -1.50 1.39 3.02
N LEU A 76 -0.51 1.19 2.15
CA LEU A 76 -0.73 1.03 0.71
C LEU A 76 -1.51 -0.26 0.40
N ARG A 77 -1.20 -1.37 1.10
CA ARG A 77 -1.96 -2.62 0.98
C ARG A 77 -3.41 -2.45 1.43
N ALA A 78 -3.64 -1.80 2.56
CA ALA A 78 -4.98 -1.52 3.06
C ALA A 78 -5.80 -0.69 2.06
N ARG A 79 -5.21 0.38 1.51
CA ARG A 79 -5.84 1.21 0.46
C ARG A 79 -6.17 0.38 -0.78
N ARG A 80 -5.25 -0.48 -1.24
CA ARG A 80 -5.49 -1.36 -2.39
C ARG A 80 -6.66 -2.30 -2.11
N TYR A 81 -6.68 -2.98 -0.97
CA TYR A 81 -7.74 -3.95 -0.65
C TYR A 81 -9.10 -3.28 -0.44
N ALA A 82 -9.14 -2.08 0.15
CA ALA A 82 -10.38 -1.31 0.27
C ALA A 82 -10.98 -0.90 -1.09
N ALA A 83 -10.14 -0.73 -2.12
CA ALA A 83 -10.59 -0.38 -3.47
C ALA A 83 -10.96 -1.61 -4.33
N LEU A 84 -10.61 -2.83 -3.91
CA LEU A 84 -10.98 -4.03 -4.65
C LEU A 84 -12.46 -4.37 -4.37
N PRO A 85 -13.21 -4.83 -5.38
CA PRO A 85 -14.53 -5.37 -5.14
C PRO A 85 -14.42 -6.58 -4.19
N PRO A 86 -15.37 -6.76 -3.26
CA PRO A 86 -15.41 -7.93 -2.40
C PRO A 86 -15.42 -9.20 -3.26
N THR A 87 -14.50 -10.10 -2.96
CA THR A 87 -14.28 -11.31 -3.78
C THR A 87 -15.25 -12.43 -3.46
N ARG A 88 -15.89 -12.40 -2.28
CA ARG A 88 -16.88 -13.39 -1.86
C ARG A 88 -18.20 -12.72 -1.49
N PRO A 89 -19.35 -13.37 -1.77
CA PRO A 89 -20.66 -12.89 -1.33
C PRO A 89 -20.74 -12.68 0.19
N SER A 90 -20.00 -13.46 0.98
CA SER A 90 -19.91 -13.32 2.44
C SER A 90 -19.22 -12.03 2.92
N ASP A 91 -18.42 -11.42 2.05
CA ASP A 91 -17.73 -10.16 2.34
C ASP A 91 -18.69 -8.96 2.12
N PHE A 92 -19.86 -9.23 1.51
CA PHE A 92 -21.02 -8.37 1.50
C PHE A 92 -21.98 -8.81 2.61
N VAL A 93 -22.08 -8.03 3.68
CA VAL A 93 -23.29 -8.06 4.51
C VAL A 93 -24.22 -7.02 3.91
N PRO A 94 -25.34 -7.39 3.26
CA PRO A 94 -26.32 -6.41 2.86
C PRO A 94 -26.73 -5.63 4.10
N ALA A 95 -26.62 -4.30 4.06
CA ALA A 95 -27.07 -3.44 5.16
C ALA A 95 -28.57 -3.62 5.47
N VAL A 96 -29.31 -4.23 4.54
CA VAL A 96 -30.73 -4.55 4.67
C VAL A 96 -30.95 -5.98 4.19
N ILE A 97 -31.07 -6.93 5.12
CA ILE A 97 -31.38 -8.34 4.83
C ILE A 97 -32.90 -8.51 4.61
N ASP A 98 -33.71 -7.60 5.15
CA ASP A 98 -35.17 -7.57 4.98
C ASP A 98 -35.65 -6.10 4.93
N PRO A 99 -35.84 -5.52 3.74
CA PRO A 99 -36.39 -4.17 3.62
C PRO A 99 -37.87 -4.21 4.00
N GLN A 100 -38.16 -4.01 5.28
CA GLN A 100 -39.53 -3.75 5.71
C GLN A 100 -40.03 -2.50 4.96
N PRO A 101 -41.22 -2.56 4.34
CA PRO A 101 -41.77 -1.41 3.66
C PRO A 101 -41.92 -0.25 4.65
N LEU A 102 -41.40 0.93 4.26
CA LEU A 102 -41.40 2.13 5.09
C LEU A 102 -42.81 2.70 5.36
N PHE A 103 -43.83 2.12 4.73
CA PHE A 103 -45.23 2.49 4.88
C PHE A 103 -46.02 1.28 5.35
N ASP A 104 -46.70 1.41 6.48
CA ASP A 104 -47.66 0.44 6.96
C ASP A 104 -48.76 0.24 5.91
N GLN A 105 -48.92 -0.99 5.40
CA GLN A 105 -50.08 -1.37 4.58
C GLN A 105 -51.39 -1.46 5.40
N ALA A 106 -51.42 -0.89 6.61
CA ALA A 106 -52.58 -0.88 7.48
C ALA A 106 -53.56 0.27 7.15
N ASN A 107 -54.00 0.41 5.88
CA ASN A 107 -55.26 1.08 5.60
C ASN A 107 -55.86 0.79 4.20
N GLN A 108 -56.15 -0.48 3.89
CA GLN A 108 -57.01 -0.82 2.74
C GLN A 108 -58.19 -1.72 3.12
N ARG A 109 -58.71 -1.61 4.35
CA ARG A 109 -59.99 -2.22 4.73
C ARG A 109 -60.90 -1.17 5.34
N GLY A 110 -61.46 -0.34 4.48
CA GLY A 110 -62.47 0.65 4.86
C GLY A 110 -62.94 1.44 3.66
N LYS A 111 -63.79 0.82 2.82
CA LYS A 111 -64.88 1.44 2.03
C LYS A 111 -65.46 0.44 1.03
N LEU A 112 -66.54 -0.24 1.44
CA LEU A 112 -67.90 -0.23 0.87
C LEU A 112 -68.66 -1.46 1.39
#